data_AF-A0A1W9WQE4-F1
#
_entry.id   AF-A0A1W9WQE4-F1
#
_cell.length_a   1.000
_cell.length_b   1.000
_cell.length_c   1.000
_cell.angle_alpha   90.00
_cell.angle_beta   90.00
_cell.angle_gamma   90.00
#
_symmetry.space_group_name_H-M   'P 1'
#
loop_
_entity.id
_entity.type
_entity.pdbx_description
1 polymer ?
#
loop_
_entity_poly.entity_id
_entity_poly.type
_entity_poly.pdbx_seq_one_letter_code
_entity_poly.pdbx_strand_id
1 'polypeptide(L)'
;MSNEKNAPAWECINSEHRSAPSSMALLNKRKLFYFLGFGIVAFWLVLVALLIRKTHFHEGDPVAGSPLQAELKTSERFQHDWMEIYLKGKKVGFSETRLSPLGKDHLIEEKMVLALKLMGQPSVMRLSTRAVVNKGFALKQFHLKIDSGVVHFRVSGKVDANRMVVKMGEGDRKREHEIPLTGPLTIGAGLPGFFKGRRTRRSSP
;
A
#
# COMPACT_ATOMS: atom_id res chain seq x y z
N MET A 1 7.05 92.09 6.56
CA MET A 1 6.09 91.84 7.67
C MET A 1 6.54 90.56 8.34
N SER A 2 7.11 90.54 9.56
CA SER A 2 6.49 90.94 10.86
C SER A 2 5.13 90.27 11.02
N ASN A 3 4.79 89.46 12.01
CA ASN A 3 5.36 89.05 13.29
C ASN A 3 4.52 87.85 13.78
N GLU A 4 4.89 87.31 14.95
CA GLU A 4 3.98 86.81 15.98
C GLU A 4 3.57 85.32 15.94
N LYS A 5 4.13 84.53 16.87
CA LYS A 5 3.46 84.20 18.15
C LYS A 5 4.32 83.26 19.03
N ASN A 6 4.91 83.88 20.05
CA ASN A 6 5.05 83.48 21.47
C ASN A 6 5.04 82.00 21.90
N ALA A 7 6.05 81.67 22.72
CA ALA A 7 6.25 80.48 23.55
C ALA A 7 5.19 80.32 24.68
N PRO A 8 5.16 79.19 25.43
CA PRO A 8 6.05 78.97 26.59
C PRO A 8 6.56 77.51 26.72
N ALA A 9 7.80 77.20 27.14
CA ALA A 9 8.45 77.42 28.44
C ALA A 9 7.66 76.81 29.62
N TRP A 10 7.73 75.48 29.82
CA TRP A 10 7.29 74.91 31.11
C TRP A 10 7.91 73.61 31.65
N GLU A 11 8.74 72.78 31.00
CA GLU A 11 9.33 71.68 31.79
C GLU A 11 10.72 71.21 31.34
N CYS A 12 11.71 71.78 32.01
CA CYS A 12 12.94 71.09 32.37
C CYS A 12 12.58 69.86 33.22
N ILE A 13 12.98 68.65 32.83
CA ILE A 13 13.27 67.55 33.76
C ILE A 13 14.22 66.58 33.04
N ASN A 14 15.27 66.20 33.77
CA ASN A 14 16.24 65.14 33.51
C ASN A 14 17.38 65.43 32.54
N SER A 15 18.30 66.25 33.07
CA SER A 15 19.70 65.85 33.19
C SER A 15 19.83 64.39 33.64
N GLU A 16 20.69 63.63 32.98
CA GLU A 16 22.01 63.28 33.51
C GLU A 16 22.48 61.88 33.08
N HIS A 17 23.78 61.79 32.81
CA HIS A 17 24.59 60.56 32.94
C HIS A 17 24.32 59.43 31.91
N ARG A 18 25.32 58.76 31.34
CA ARG A 18 26.77 58.77 31.44
C ARG A 18 27.24 57.77 30.35
N SER A 19 28.49 57.91 29.91
CA SER A 19 29.35 56.84 29.40
C SER A 19 28.92 56.05 28.16
N ALA A 20 29.62 56.32 27.05
CA ALA A 20 30.02 55.26 26.13
C ALA A 20 30.84 54.21 26.89
N PRO A 21 30.71 52.93 26.53
CA PRO A 21 31.94 52.23 26.20
C PRO A 21 31.81 51.33 24.96
N SER A 22 32.93 51.31 24.24
CA SER A 22 33.52 50.11 23.64
C SER A 22 32.91 49.53 22.37
N SER A 23 33.59 49.90 21.29
CA SER A 23 34.02 49.03 20.20
C SER A 23 34.07 47.51 20.50
N MET A 24 33.81 46.73 19.46
CA MET A 24 34.17 45.32 19.23
C MET A 24 33.13 44.24 19.57
N ALA A 25 32.13 44.02 18.69
CA ALA A 25 31.53 42.69 18.48
C ALA A 25 30.65 42.57 17.20
N LEU A 26 31.05 43.16 16.07
CA LEU A 26 30.29 43.08 14.81
C LEU A 26 30.94 42.20 13.73
N LEU A 27 31.76 41.21 14.09
CA LEU A 27 32.35 40.28 13.11
C LEU A 27 32.03 38.79 13.27
N ASN A 28 31.28 38.37 14.29
CA ASN A 28 31.05 36.93 14.52
C ASN A 28 29.59 36.45 14.37
N LYS A 29 28.63 37.30 13.94
CA LYS A 29 27.25 36.83 13.72
C LYS A 29 27.12 35.88 12.51
N ARG A 30 27.87 36.11 11.43
CA ARG A 30 27.88 35.22 10.25
C ARG A 30 28.51 33.87 10.57
N LYS A 31 29.69 33.87 11.23
CA LYS A 31 30.34 32.61 11.66
C LYS A 31 29.46 31.83 12.64
N LEU A 32 28.80 32.50 13.58
CA LEU A 32 27.87 31.86 14.51
C LEU A 32 26.68 31.23 13.79
N PHE A 33 26.14 31.89 12.75
CA PHE A 33 25.08 31.32 11.91
C PHE A 33 25.55 30.10 11.10
N TYR A 34 26.79 30.12 10.61
CA TYR A 34 27.41 28.96 9.96
C TYR A 34 27.68 27.81 10.94
N PHE A 35 28.14 28.08 12.17
CA PHE A 35 28.32 27.06 13.20
C PHE A 35 26.98 26.46 13.65
N LEU A 36 25.94 27.29 13.76
CA LEU A 36 24.59 26.82 14.08
C LEU A 36 24.00 25.98 12.93
N GLY A 37 24.20 26.41 11.68
CA GLY A 37 23.84 25.65 10.49
C GLY A 37 24.62 24.33 10.36
N PHE A 38 25.93 24.34 10.64
CA PHE A 38 26.75 23.14 10.66
C PHE A 38 26.29 22.16 11.75
N GLY A 39 25.90 22.65 12.92
CA GLY A 39 25.30 21.84 13.98
C GLY A 39 24.01 21.16 13.52
N ILE A 40 23.13 21.88 12.80
CA ILE A 40 21.90 21.33 12.24
C ILE A 40 22.19 20.26 11.19
N VAL A 41 23.14 20.50 10.27
CA VAL A 41 23.52 19.52 9.23
C VAL A 41 24.18 18.30 9.84
N ALA A 42 25.07 18.47 10.82
CA ALA A 42 25.70 17.38 11.54
C ALA A 42 24.67 16.55 12.33
N PHE A 43 23.73 17.21 13.01
CA PHE A 43 22.63 16.54 13.71
C PHE A 43 21.72 15.78 12.74
N TRP A 44 21.40 16.37 11.58
CA TRP A 44 20.65 15.70 10.52
C TRP A 44 21.40 14.48 9.98
N LEU A 45 22.71 14.59 9.73
CA LEU A 45 23.54 13.45 9.31
C LEU A 45 23.60 12.35 10.38
N VAL A 46 23.64 12.72 11.66
CA VAL A 46 23.57 11.77 12.77
C VAL A 46 22.21 11.07 12.80
N LEU A 47 21.11 11.80 12.60
CA LEU A 47 19.78 11.21 12.47
C LEU A 47 19.70 10.26 11.27
N VAL A 48 20.24 10.62 10.11
CA VAL A 48 20.31 9.76 8.93
C VAL A 48 21.17 8.53 9.19
N ALA A 49 22.34 8.68 9.81
CA ALA A 49 23.21 7.57 10.16
C ALA A 49 22.57 6.63 11.21
N LEU A 50 21.85 7.19 12.19
CA LEU A 50 21.04 6.42 13.14
C LEU A 50 19.88 5.72 12.43
N LEU A 51 19.25 6.35 11.44
CA LEU A 51 18.19 5.75 10.64
C LEU A 51 18.74 4.58 9.82
N ILE A 52 19.91 4.75 9.18
CA ILE A 52 20.62 3.70 8.43
C ILE A 52 20.98 2.55 9.38
N ARG A 53 21.57 2.83 10.53
CA ARG A 53 21.91 1.80 11.51
C ARG A 53 20.66 1.12 12.06
N LYS A 54 19.59 1.85 12.35
CA LYS A 54 18.33 1.27 12.82
C LYS A 54 17.64 0.45 11.73
N THR A 55 17.67 0.87 10.48
CA THR A 55 17.09 0.13 9.33
C THR A 55 17.91 -1.11 8.94
N HIS A 56 19.22 -1.13 9.21
CA HIS A 56 20.05 -2.32 9.00
C HIS A 56 20.09 -3.28 10.20
N PHE A 57 19.79 -2.83 11.42
CA PHE A 57 19.84 -3.64 12.65
C PHE A 57 18.48 -3.88 13.34
N HIS A 58 17.38 -3.26 12.89
CA HIS A 58 16.01 -3.72 13.11
C HIS A 58 15.44 -4.16 11.77
N GLU A 59 15.01 -5.42 11.72
CA GLU A 59 14.20 -6.08 10.68
C GLU A 59 13.73 -5.23 9.48
N GLY A 60 14.34 -5.53 8.32
CA GLY A 60 13.67 -5.67 7.03
C GLY A 60 12.65 -4.62 6.57
N ASP A 61 13.09 -3.63 5.80
CA ASP A 61 12.60 -3.39 4.42
C ASP A 61 13.47 -2.34 3.66
N PRO A 62 13.44 -2.28 2.31
CA PRO A 62 14.64 -2.43 1.48
C PRO A 62 15.04 -1.19 0.66
N VAL A 63 16.35 -1.02 0.48
CA VAL A 63 16.88 -0.39 -0.74
C VAL A 63 18.06 -1.25 -1.22
N ALA A 64 18.07 -1.59 -2.51
CA ALA A 64 19.08 -2.36 -3.25
C ALA A 64 18.97 -3.91 -3.22
N GLY A 65 18.18 -4.44 -4.16
CA GLY A 65 18.74 -5.28 -5.23
C GLY A 65 19.35 -6.65 -4.89
N SER A 66 18.75 -7.44 -3.99
CA SER A 66 19.02 -8.89 -3.93
C SER A 66 17.83 -9.70 -4.45
N PRO A 67 17.97 -10.51 -5.51
CA PRO A 67 16.87 -11.30 -6.08
C PRO A 67 16.23 -12.27 -5.07
N LEU A 68 17.00 -12.72 -4.08
CA LEU A 68 16.53 -13.62 -3.02
C LEU A 68 15.62 -12.92 -2.00
N GLN A 69 15.85 -11.62 -1.72
CA GLN A 69 15.01 -10.84 -0.82
C GLN A 69 13.71 -10.37 -1.50
N ALA A 70 13.76 -10.08 -2.81
CA ALA A 70 12.56 -9.86 -3.60
C ALA A 70 11.67 -11.12 -3.61
N GLU A 71 12.28 -12.30 -3.63
CA GLU A 71 11.57 -13.58 -3.68
C GLU A 71 10.84 -13.94 -2.37
N LEU A 72 11.45 -13.64 -1.20
CA LEU A 72 10.85 -13.82 0.13
C LEU A 72 9.75 -12.78 0.41
N LYS A 73 9.98 -11.50 0.07
CA LYS A 73 8.98 -10.43 0.21
C LYS A 73 7.81 -10.60 -0.74
N THR A 74 8.03 -11.18 -1.91
CA THR A 74 6.94 -11.54 -2.82
C THR A 74 6.11 -12.69 -2.27
N SER A 75 6.72 -13.70 -1.63
CA SER A 75 5.94 -14.76 -0.97
C SER A 75 5.16 -14.28 0.25
N GLU A 76 5.69 -13.33 1.03
CA GLU A 76 4.95 -12.74 2.14
C GLU A 76 3.87 -11.76 1.67
N ARG A 77 4.12 -10.91 0.66
CA ARG A 77 3.06 -10.10 0.01
C ARG A 77 1.96 -10.98 -0.58
N PHE A 78 2.33 -12.13 -1.13
CA PHE A 78 1.35 -13.06 -1.68
C PHE A 78 0.49 -13.72 -0.60
N GLN A 79 0.88 -13.66 0.68
CA GLN A 79 0.02 -14.09 1.79
C GLN A 79 -1.12 -13.13 2.06
N HIS A 80 -0.93 -11.85 1.80
CA HIS A 80 -1.94 -10.83 2.03
C HIS A 80 -1.72 -9.62 1.12
N ASP A 81 -2.56 -9.51 0.11
CA ASP A 81 -2.50 -8.43 -0.87
C ASP A 81 -3.79 -7.62 -0.85
N TRP A 82 -3.65 -6.30 -0.96
CA TRP A 82 -4.77 -5.37 -1.01
C TRP A 82 -4.58 -4.40 -2.18
N MET A 83 -5.64 -4.29 -2.97
CA MET A 83 -5.67 -3.42 -4.14
C MET A 83 -6.87 -2.50 -4.07
N GLU A 84 -6.66 -1.22 -4.35
CA GLU A 84 -7.75 -0.29 -4.57
C GLU A 84 -8.21 -0.34 -6.02
N ILE A 85 -9.51 -0.29 -6.24
CA ILE A 85 -10.10 -0.32 -7.58
C ILE A 85 -10.58 1.08 -7.91
N TYR A 86 -10.06 1.63 -9.02
CA TYR A 86 -10.41 2.96 -9.52
C TYR A 86 -11.11 2.85 -10.88
N LEU A 87 -12.14 3.66 -11.08
CA LEU A 87 -12.82 3.83 -12.36
C LEU A 87 -12.88 5.31 -12.70
N LYS A 88 -12.32 5.70 -13.85
CA LYS A 88 -12.22 7.12 -14.28
C LYS A 88 -11.63 8.02 -13.19
N GLY A 89 -10.58 7.55 -12.52
CA GLY A 89 -9.90 8.28 -11.44
C GLY A 89 -10.65 8.35 -10.11
N LYS A 90 -11.83 7.71 -9.98
CA LYS A 90 -12.58 7.64 -8.72
C LYS A 90 -12.46 6.26 -8.10
N LYS A 91 -12.18 6.20 -6.80
CA LYS A 91 -12.19 4.93 -6.07
C LYS A 91 -13.60 4.35 -6.08
N VAL A 92 -13.73 3.16 -6.63
CA VAL A 92 -14.99 2.42 -6.72
C VAL A 92 -14.96 1.15 -5.88
N GLY A 93 -13.81 0.74 -5.35
CA GLY A 93 -13.76 -0.50 -4.59
C GLY A 93 -12.40 -0.86 -4.05
N PHE A 94 -12.33 -2.09 -3.54
CA PHE A 94 -11.10 -2.73 -3.14
C PHE A 94 -11.18 -4.23 -3.37
N SER A 95 -10.02 -4.86 -3.49
CA SER A 95 -9.83 -6.29 -3.50
C SER A 95 -8.82 -6.66 -2.41
N GLU A 96 -9.12 -7.73 -1.69
CA GLU A 96 -8.26 -8.35 -0.68
C GLU A 96 -8.06 -9.81 -1.09
N THR A 97 -6.81 -10.24 -1.14
CA THR A 97 -6.45 -11.63 -1.40
C THR A 97 -5.60 -12.13 -0.24
N ARG A 98 -5.97 -13.28 0.31
CA ARG A 98 -5.25 -13.93 1.41
C ARG A 98 -4.88 -15.35 1.03
N LEU A 99 -3.61 -15.70 1.15
CA LEU A 99 -3.14 -17.08 1.09
C LEU A 99 -2.87 -17.55 2.52
N SER A 100 -3.42 -18.70 2.88
CA SER A 100 -3.19 -19.33 4.18
C SER A 100 -2.85 -20.81 4.00
N PRO A 101 -1.93 -21.37 4.80
CA PRO A 101 -1.65 -22.80 4.76
C PRO A 101 -2.89 -23.59 5.21
N LEU A 102 -3.18 -24.71 4.52
CA LEU A 102 -4.27 -25.62 4.85
C LEU A 102 -3.74 -27.07 4.85
N GLY A 103 -3.07 -27.45 5.94
CA GLY A 103 -2.43 -28.76 6.07
C GLY A 103 -1.33 -28.95 5.03
N LYS A 104 -1.54 -29.86 4.06
CA LYS A 104 -0.61 -30.10 2.94
C LYS A 104 -0.87 -29.20 1.73
N ASP A 105 -2.00 -28.51 1.73
CA ASP A 105 -2.51 -27.66 0.65
C ASP A 105 -2.47 -26.18 1.08
N HIS A 106 -2.89 -25.28 0.20
CA HIS A 106 -3.09 -23.87 0.52
C HIS A 106 -4.55 -23.47 0.29
N LEU A 107 -5.04 -22.58 1.13
CA LEU A 107 -6.32 -21.90 0.99
C LEU A 107 -6.06 -20.50 0.46
N ILE A 108 -6.70 -20.16 -0.66
CA ILE A 108 -6.78 -18.80 -1.19
C ILE A 108 -8.18 -18.28 -0.87
N GLU A 109 -8.25 -17.15 -0.18
CA GLU A 109 -9.49 -16.40 0.02
C GLU A 109 -9.38 -15.06 -0.68
N GLU A 110 -10.38 -14.72 -1.49
CA GLU A 110 -10.49 -13.42 -2.14
C GLU A 110 -11.79 -12.75 -1.71
N LYS A 111 -11.72 -11.45 -1.43
CA LYS A 111 -12.87 -10.60 -1.17
C LYS A 111 -12.74 -9.35 -2.01
N MET A 112 -13.78 -9.01 -2.75
CA MET A 112 -13.81 -7.78 -3.52
C MET A 112 -15.12 -7.06 -3.28
N VAL A 113 -15.05 -5.75 -3.10
CA VAL A 113 -16.22 -4.88 -2.98
C VAL A 113 -16.11 -3.81 -4.05
N LEU A 114 -17.16 -3.67 -4.83
CA LEU A 114 -17.25 -2.69 -5.91
C LEU A 114 -18.56 -1.91 -5.78
N ALA A 115 -18.46 -0.59 -5.66
CA ALA A 115 -19.55 0.36 -5.64
C ALA A 115 -19.55 1.14 -6.97
N LEU A 116 -20.55 0.86 -7.81
CA LEU A 116 -20.73 1.49 -9.11
C LEU A 116 -21.99 2.36 -9.12
N LYS A 117 -22.00 3.39 -9.95
CA LYS A 117 -23.23 4.10 -10.31
C LYS A 117 -23.74 3.56 -11.64
N LEU A 118 -24.87 2.87 -11.61
CA LEU A 118 -25.54 2.33 -12.79
C LEU A 118 -26.85 3.10 -12.98
N MET A 119 -27.05 3.71 -14.15
CA MET A 119 -28.25 4.51 -14.45
C MET A 119 -28.56 5.59 -13.38
N GLY A 120 -27.53 6.16 -12.75
CA GLY A 120 -27.67 7.15 -11.68
C GLY A 120 -27.90 6.58 -10.28
N GLN A 121 -28.13 5.27 -10.14
CA GLN A 121 -28.33 4.61 -8.84
C GLN A 121 -27.04 3.97 -8.33
N PRO A 122 -26.72 4.11 -7.02
CA PRO A 122 -25.60 3.41 -6.41
C PRO A 122 -25.90 1.92 -6.29
N SER A 123 -25.05 1.09 -6.85
CA SER A 123 -25.09 -0.38 -6.74
C SER A 123 -23.79 -0.88 -6.12
N VAL A 124 -23.89 -1.76 -5.13
CA VAL A 124 -22.74 -2.38 -4.47
C VAL A 124 -22.74 -3.86 -4.79
N MET A 125 -21.67 -4.32 -5.41
CA MET A 125 -21.40 -5.72 -5.68
C MET A 125 -20.31 -6.23 -4.74
N ARG A 126 -20.56 -7.37 -4.10
CA ARG A 126 -19.59 -8.08 -3.27
C ARG A 126 -19.27 -9.41 -3.92
N LEU A 127 -18.00 -9.73 -3.99
CA LEU A 127 -17.48 -10.99 -4.48
C LEU A 127 -16.72 -11.65 -3.33
N SER A 128 -16.95 -12.94 -3.12
CA SER A 128 -16.11 -13.74 -2.24
C SER A 128 -15.77 -15.06 -2.91
N THR A 129 -14.47 -15.34 -3.00
CA THR A 129 -13.95 -16.58 -3.54
C THR A 129 -13.15 -17.30 -2.48
N ARG A 130 -13.31 -18.61 -2.40
CA ARG A 130 -12.47 -19.51 -1.61
C ARG A 130 -11.99 -20.63 -2.51
N ALA A 131 -10.70 -20.82 -2.62
CA ALA A 131 -10.11 -21.87 -3.43
C ALA A 131 -9.09 -22.66 -2.62
N VAL A 132 -9.16 -23.98 -2.72
CA VAL A 132 -8.11 -24.87 -2.18
C VAL A 132 -7.24 -25.29 -3.34
N VAL A 133 -5.94 -25.05 -3.19
CA VAL A 133 -4.92 -25.38 -4.18
C VAL A 133 -3.86 -26.29 -3.56
N ASN A 134 -3.24 -27.14 -4.35
CA ASN A 134 -2.12 -27.96 -3.87
C ASN A 134 -0.83 -27.12 -3.70
N LYS A 135 0.28 -27.76 -3.30
CA LYS A 135 1.59 -27.10 -3.17
C LYS A 135 2.11 -26.45 -4.46
N GLY A 136 1.71 -26.98 -5.63
CA GLY A 136 2.03 -26.43 -6.94
C GLY A 136 0.99 -25.44 -7.47
N PHE A 137 0.12 -24.92 -6.59
CA PHE A 137 -0.98 -24.01 -6.93
C PHE A 137 -2.00 -24.56 -7.95
N ALA A 138 -2.08 -25.88 -8.13
CA ALA A 138 -3.15 -26.49 -8.93
C ALA A 138 -4.44 -26.56 -8.11
N LEU A 139 -5.54 -26.12 -8.73
CA LEU A 139 -6.86 -26.01 -8.13
C LEU A 139 -7.44 -27.39 -7.82
N LYS A 140 -7.92 -27.57 -6.59
CA LYS A 140 -8.67 -28.76 -6.16
C LYS A 140 -10.16 -28.49 -6.05
N GLN A 141 -10.51 -27.36 -5.46
CA GLN A 141 -11.89 -26.93 -5.31
C GLN A 141 -11.98 -25.41 -5.20
N PHE A 142 -13.11 -24.86 -5.58
CA PHE A 142 -13.43 -23.46 -5.35
C PHE A 142 -14.90 -23.26 -5.00
N HIS A 143 -15.16 -22.15 -4.31
CA HIS A 143 -16.48 -21.62 -4.03
C HIS A 143 -16.47 -20.13 -4.32
N LEU A 144 -17.36 -19.69 -5.20
CA LEU A 144 -17.55 -18.30 -5.59
C LEU A 144 -18.95 -17.86 -5.16
N LYS A 145 -19.03 -16.68 -4.56
CA LYS A 145 -20.27 -16.00 -4.21
C LYS A 145 -20.24 -14.58 -4.76
N ILE A 146 -21.31 -14.19 -5.43
CA ILE A 146 -21.51 -12.83 -5.93
C ILE A 146 -22.83 -12.32 -5.40
N ASP A 147 -22.79 -11.17 -4.75
CA ASP A 147 -23.96 -10.52 -4.15
C ASP A 147 -24.04 -9.08 -4.65
N SER A 148 -25.05 -8.77 -5.47
CA SER A 148 -25.32 -7.40 -5.98
C SER A 148 -26.57 -6.76 -5.37
N GLY A 149 -27.06 -7.33 -4.27
CA GLY A 149 -28.28 -6.91 -3.56
C GLY A 149 -29.56 -7.50 -4.16
N VAL A 150 -29.73 -7.41 -5.48
CA VAL A 150 -30.90 -7.98 -6.18
C VAL A 150 -30.63 -9.40 -6.69
N VAL A 151 -29.37 -9.69 -7.03
CA VAL A 151 -28.95 -11.00 -7.54
C VAL A 151 -27.92 -11.61 -6.59
N HIS A 152 -28.18 -12.86 -6.23
CA HIS A 152 -27.25 -13.71 -5.49
C HIS A 152 -26.85 -14.87 -6.37
N PHE A 153 -25.55 -15.03 -6.58
CA PHE A 153 -25.01 -16.07 -7.45
C PHE A 153 -23.98 -16.88 -6.69
N ARG A 154 -24.14 -18.20 -6.74
CA ARG A 154 -23.22 -19.14 -6.10
C ARG A 154 -22.75 -20.16 -7.12
N VAL A 155 -21.44 -20.32 -7.18
CA VAL A 155 -20.78 -21.33 -7.99
C VAL A 155 -19.82 -22.09 -7.10
N SER A 156 -19.75 -23.39 -7.27
CA SER A 156 -18.70 -24.20 -6.68
C SER A 156 -18.15 -25.14 -7.73
N GLY A 157 -16.88 -25.47 -7.64
CA GLY A 157 -16.30 -26.47 -8.50
C GLY A 157 -15.33 -27.35 -7.75
N LYS A 158 -15.24 -28.61 -8.19
CA LYS A 158 -14.27 -29.57 -7.70
C LYS A 158 -13.58 -30.22 -8.87
N VAL A 159 -12.26 -30.31 -8.79
CA VAL A 159 -11.43 -31.02 -9.75
C VAL A 159 -11.34 -32.47 -9.30
N ASP A 160 -11.77 -33.38 -10.16
CA ASP A 160 -11.63 -34.82 -9.99
C ASP A 160 -10.83 -35.39 -11.17
N ALA A 161 -9.58 -35.77 -10.90
CA ALA A 161 -8.61 -36.22 -11.89
C ALA A 161 -8.50 -35.27 -13.10
N ASN A 162 -9.14 -35.63 -14.22
CA ASN A 162 -9.07 -34.90 -15.48
C ASN A 162 -10.40 -34.22 -15.86
N ARG A 163 -11.30 -34.02 -14.90
CA ARG A 163 -12.55 -33.27 -15.09
C ARG A 163 -12.79 -32.30 -13.94
N MET A 164 -13.43 -31.19 -14.24
CA MET A 164 -13.94 -30.25 -13.25
C MET A 164 -15.46 -30.31 -13.23
N VAL A 165 -16.00 -30.65 -12.07
CA VAL A 165 -17.44 -30.65 -11.83
C VAL A 165 -17.81 -29.29 -11.25
N VAL A 166 -18.61 -28.51 -11.97
CA VAL A 166 -19.06 -27.17 -11.58
C VAL A 166 -20.54 -27.22 -11.26
N LYS A 167 -20.92 -26.70 -10.09
CA LYS A 167 -22.30 -26.56 -9.63
C LYS A 167 -22.64 -25.10 -9.49
N MET A 168 -23.73 -24.69 -10.11
CA MET A 168 -24.18 -23.30 -10.17
C MET A 168 -25.64 -23.19 -9.72
N GLY A 169 -25.97 -22.16 -8.95
CA GLY A 169 -27.32 -21.88 -8.50
C GLY A 169 -27.55 -22.11 -7.00
N GLU A 170 -28.78 -21.87 -6.56
CA GLU A 170 -29.21 -21.94 -5.16
C GLU A 170 -30.53 -22.74 -5.05
N GLY A 171 -30.72 -23.42 -3.92
CA GLY A 171 -31.89 -24.27 -3.69
C GLY A 171 -32.00 -25.42 -4.70
N ASP A 172 -33.21 -25.62 -5.22
CA ASP A 172 -33.56 -26.71 -6.15
C ASP A 172 -33.12 -26.44 -7.60
N ARG A 173 -32.65 -25.22 -7.91
CA ARG A 173 -32.22 -24.82 -9.26
C ARG A 173 -30.71 -24.99 -9.47
N LYS A 174 -30.13 -26.06 -8.94
CA LYS A 174 -28.71 -26.36 -9.13
C LYS A 174 -28.50 -26.98 -10.51
N ARG A 175 -27.62 -26.37 -11.29
CA ARG A 175 -27.12 -26.94 -12.55
C ARG A 175 -25.71 -27.45 -12.33
N GLU A 176 -25.46 -28.66 -12.81
CA GLU A 176 -24.16 -29.31 -12.76
C GLU A 176 -23.60 -29.42 -14.17
N HIS A 177 -22.34 -29.04 -14.33
CA HIS A 177 -21.63 -29.06 -15.59
C HIS A 177 -20.27 -29.72 -15.38
N GLU A 178 -19.93 -30.66 -16.26
CA GLU A 178 -18.62 -31.28 -16.28
C GLU A 178 -17.78 -30.65 -17.39
N ILE A 179 -16.56 -30.26 -17.04
CA ILE A 179 -15.61 -29.66 -17.97
C ILE A 179 -14.38 -30.57 -18.01
N PRO A 180 -14.07 -31.20 -19.16
CA PRO A 180 -12.85 -31.98 -19.29
C PRO A 180 -11.63 -31.06 -19.21
N LEU A 181 -10.59 -31.52 -18.52
CA LEU A 181 -9.33 -30.80 -18.36
C LEU A 181 -8.26 -31.45 -19.25
N THR A 182 -7.37 -30.63 -19.79
CA THR A 182 -6.19 -31.12 -20.56
C THR A 182 -4.90 -30.92 -19.76
N GLY A 183 -4.98 -30.30 -18.58
CA GLY A 183 -3.83 -29.98 -17.75
C GLY A 183 -4.21 -29.36 -16.42
N PRO A 184 -3.19 -28.98 -15.60
CA PRO A 184 -3.43 -28.42 -14.28
C PRO A 184 -4.09 -27.03 -14.39
N LEU A 185 -5.29 -26.92 -13.84
CA LEU A 185 -6.01 -25.66 -13.70
C LEU A 185 -5.52 -24.91 -12.45
N THR A 186 -5.46 -23.59 -12.50
CA THR A 186 -5.23 -22.71 -11.34
C THR A 186 -6.29 -21.61 -11.31
N ILE A 187 -6.45 -20.96 -10.16
CA ILE A 187 -7.25 -19.74 -10.03
C ILE A 187 -6.40 -18.50 -10.28
N GLY A 188 -7.04 -17.38 -10.65
CA GLY A 188 -6.39 -16.10 -10.94
C GLY A 188 -5.44 -15.64 -9.83
N ALA A 189 -5.93 -15.57 -8.58
CA ALA A 189 -5.08 -15.28 -7.42
C ALA A 189 -3.95 -16.29 -7.20
N GLY A 190 -4.06 -17.52 -7.70
CA GLY A 190 -3.01 -18.54 -7.60
C GLY A 190 -1.92 -18.43 -8.67
N LEU A 191 -2.10 -17.60 -9.71
CA LEU A 191 -1.19 -17.50 -10.85
C LEU A 191 0.25 -17.13 -10.46
N PRO A 192 0.50 -16.12 -9.59
CA PRO A 192 1.87 -15.77 -9.21
C PRO A 192 2.62 -16.96 -8.58
N GLY A 193 1.95 -17.70 -7.69
CA GLY A 193 2.51 -18.92 -7.09
C GLY A 193 2.70 -20.05 -8.10
N PHE A 194 1.75 -20.22 -9.02
CA PHE A 194 1.78 -21.24 -10.07
C PHE A 194 2.97 -21.08 -11.03
N PHE A 195 3.34 -19.84 -11.36
CA PHE A 195 4.47 -19.56 -12.25
C PHE A 195 5.83 -19.51 -11.55
N LYS A 196 5.89 -19.25 -10.23
CA LYS A 196 7.15 -19.14 -9.48
C LYS A 196 8.06 -20.37 -9.63
N GLY A 197 7.49 -21.56 -9.82
CA GLY A 197 8.25 -22.81 -9.99
C GLY A 197 8.51 -23.24 -11.44
N ARG A 198 8.07 -22.49 -12.45
CA ARG A 198 8.13 -22.92 -13.86
C ARG A 198 8.99 -21.96 -14.68
N ARG A 199 10.09 -22.48 -15.24
CA ARG A 199 10.87 -21.73 -16.25
C ARG A 199 9.98 -21.51 -17.47
N THR A 200 9.72 -20.26 -17.81
CA THR A 200 9.11 -19.90 -19.09
C THR A 200 10.12 -20.27 -20.19
N ARG A 201 9.81 -21.32 -20.95
CA ARG A 201 10.63 -21.69 -22.11
C ARG A 201 10.46 -20.58 -23.13
N ARG A 202 11.48 -19.73 -23.27
CA ARG A 202 11.56 -18.71 -24.31
C ARG A 202 11.56 -19.45 -25.65
N SER A 203 10.44 -19.42 -26.37
CA SER A 203 10.40 -19.84 -27.77
C SER A 203 11.34 -18.90 -28.53
N SER A 204 12.45 -19.44 -29.02
CA SER A 204 13.32 -18.71 -29.94
C SER A 204 12.56 -18.46 -31.25
N PRO A 205 12.79 -17.31 -31.90
CA PRO A 205 12.14 -16.94 -33.14
C PRO A 205 12.46 -17.89 -34.30
#